data_AF-A0AA41YNQ3-F1
#
_entry.id   AF-A0AA41YNQ3-F1
#
_cell.length_a   1.000
_cell.length_b   1.000
_cell.length_c   1.000
_cell.angle_alpha   90.00
_cell.angle_beta   90.00
_cell.angle_gamma   90.00
#
_symmetry.space_group_name_H-M   'P 1'
#
loop_
_entity.id
_entity.type
_entity.pdbx_description
1 polymer ?
#
loop_
_entity_poly.entity_id
_entity_poly.type
_entity_poly.pdbx_seq_one_letter_code
_entity_poly.pdbx_strand_id
1 'polypeptide(L)' 'MPLKARTNVSIDAELLDQARALDINLSATLENRLREVVAERRRQRWLAANRGALADANAFLAERGLWSDGQRQF' A
#
# COMPACT_ATOMS: atom_id res chain seq x y z
N MET A 1 19.93 -1.32 9.06
CA MET A 1 19.42 -1.08 7.68
C MET A 1 19.01 -2.42 7.08
N PRO A 2 17.87 -2.53 6.38
CA PRO A 2 17.52 -3.77 5.69
C PRO A 2 18.60 -4.11 4.65
N LEU A 3 19.02 -5.37 4.58
CA LEU A 3 19.98 -5.80 3.55
C LEU A 3 19.31 -5.76 2.18
N LYS A 4 20.00 -5.14 1.20
CA LYS A 4 19.56 -5.15 -0.20
C LYS A 4 20.02 -6.45 -0.86
N ALA A 5 19.07 -7.16 -1.48
CA ALA A 5 19.38 -8.31 -2.32
C ALA A 5 19.50 -7.87 -3.79
N ARG A 6 20.44 -8.45 -4.52
CA ARG A 6 20.53 -8.28 -5.97
C ARG A 6 19.54 -9.23 -6.64
N THR A 7 18.71 -8.69 -7.52
CA THR A 7 17.71 -9.45 -8.30
C THR A 7 17.84 -9.06 -9.76
N ASN A 8 17.80 -10.04 -10.66
CA ASN A 8 17.74 -9.80 -12.09
C ASN A 8 16.29 -9.58 -12.50
N VAL A 9 16.04 -8.51 -13.24
CA VAL A 9 14.71 -8.17 -13.76
C VAL A 9 14.79 -7.98 -15.26
N SER A 10 13.78 -8.45 -15.98
CA SER A 10 13.62 -8.21 -17.41
C SER A 10 12.71 -6.99 -17.60
N ILE A 11 13.16 -6.06 -18.43
CA ILE A 11 12.51 -4.79 -18.74
C ILE A 11 12.67 -4.56 -20.24
N ASP A 12 11.69 -3.89 -20.84
CA ASP A 12 11.76 -3.43 -22.23
C ASP A 12 13.04 -2.61 -22.48
N ALA A 13 13.77 -2.96 -23.54
CA ALA A 13 15.08 -2.37 -23.82
C ALA A 13 14.97 -0.89 -24.20
N GLU A 14 13.94 -0.52 -24.96
CA GLU A 14 13.73 0.86 -25.38
C GLU A 14 13.39 1.75 -24.18
N LEU A 15 12.53 1.27 -23.28
CA LEU A 15 12.21 1.95 -22.04
C LEU A 15 13.44 2.12 -21.13
N LEU A 16 14.31 1.11 -21.05
CA LEU A 16 15.56 1.20 -20.28
C LEU A 16 16.49 2.28 -20.85
N ASP A 17 16.62 2.35 -22.18
CA ASP A 17 17.44 3.35 -22.85
C ASP A 17 16.88 4.76 -22.66
N GLN A 18 15.55 4.94 -22.78
CA GLN A 18 14.88 6.20 -22.46
C GLN A 18 15.12 6.62 -21.00
N ALA A 19 15.00 5.68 -20.06
CA ALA A 19 15.24 5.95 -18.65
C ALA A 19 16.69 6.38 -18.38
N ARG A 20 17.66 5.75 -19.03
CA ARG A 20 19.08 6.13 -18.96
C ARG A 20 19.34 7.51 -19.57
N ALA A 21 18.74 7.80 -20.72
CA ALA A 21 18.87 9.10 -21.38
C ALA A 21 18.31 10.25 -20.52
N LEU A 22 17.32 9.96 -19.67
CA LEU A 22 16.71 10.88 -18.74
C LEU A 22 17.35 10.88 -17.33
N ASP A 23 18.50 10.20 -17.15
CA ASP A 23 19.22 10.06 -15.88
C ASP A 23 18.34 9.49 -14.73
N ILE A 24 17.38 8.63 -15.08
CA ILE A 24 16.48 8.01 -14.10
C ILE A 24 17.21 6.88 -13.37
N ASN A 25 17.27 6.96 -12.04
CA ASN A 25 17.79 5.89 -11.21
C ASN A 25 16.81 4.70 -11.16
N LEU A 26 16.99 3.75 -12.07
CA LEU A 26 16.14 2.56 -12.21
C LEU A 26 15.94 1.82 -10.88
N SER A 27 17.02 1.60 -10.12
CA SER A 27 16.93 0.85 -8.86
C SER A 27 16.07 1.56 -7.82
N ALA A 28 16.26 2.87 -7.66
CA ALA A 28 15.46 3.66 -6.71
C ALA A 28 13.99 3.73 -7.14
N THR A 29 13.73 3.96 -8.43
CA THR A 29 12.36 4.02 -8.97
C THR A 29 11.63 2.70 -8.81
N LEU A 30 12.28 1.59 -9.17
CA LEU A 30 11.72 0.24 -9.02
C LEU A 30 11.45 -0.07 -7.54
N GLU A 31 12.41 0.21 -6.65
CA GLU A 31 12.28 -0.04 -5.22
C GLU A 31 11.10 0.75 -4.63
N ASN A 32 10.94 2.02 -5.00
CA ASN A 32 9.84 2.87 -4.52
C ASN A 32 8.47 2.36 -5.01
N ARG A 33 8.30 2.11 -6.32
CA ARG A 33 7.02 1.58 -6.83
C ARG A 33 6.71 0.19 -6.29
N LEU A 34 7.72 -0.66 -6.11
CA LEU A 34 7.50 -1.98 -5.53
C LEU A 34 7.00 -1.87 -4.08
N ARG A 35 7.54 -0.95 -3.27
CA ARG A 35 7.03 -0.72 -1.90
C ARG A 35 5.57 -0.29 -1.89
N GLU A 36 5.19 0.64 -2.77
CA GLU A 36 3.80 1.11 -2.89
C GLU A 36 2.86 -0.03 -3.27
N VAL A 37 3.21 -0.80 -4.31
CA VAL A 37 2.40 -1.93 -4.77
C VAL A 37 2.29 -3.00 -3.69
N VAL A 38 3.38 -3.32 -2.98
CA VAL A 38 3.36 -4.29 -1.88
C VAL A 38 2.48 -3.81 -0.73
N ALA A 39 2.58 -2.54 -0.35
CA ALA A 39 1.75 -1.95 0.70
C ALA A 39 0.26 -2.02 0.35
N GLU A 40 -0.08 -1.67 -0.89
CA GLU A 40 -1.46 -1.72 -1.38
C GLU A 40 -2.00 -3.16 -1.38
N ARG A 41 -1.23 -4.12 -1.89
CA ARG A 41 -1.64 -5.54 -1.88
C ARG A 41 -1.81 -6.09 -0.47
N ARG A 42 -0.94 -5.69 0.48
CA ARG A 42 -1.08 -6.05 1.89
C ARG A 42 -2.35 -5.47 2.50
N ARG A 43 -2.65 -4.20 2.22
CA ARG A 43 -3.88 -3.53 2.65
C ARG A 43 -5.11 -4.24 2.12
N GLN A 44 -5.16 -4.54 0.82
CA GLN A 44 -6.26 -5.26 0.20
C GLN A 44 -6.47 -6.63 0.85
N ARG A 45 -5.40 -7.38 1.08
CA ARG A 45 -5.47 -8.69 1.75
C ARG A 45 -5.97 -8.57 3.19
N TRP A 46 -5.51 -7.55 3.92
CA TRP A 46 -5.99 -7.29 5.28
C TRP A 46 -7.48 -6.94 5.30
N LEU A 47 -7.92 -6.04 4.42
CA LEU A 47 -9.33 -5.68 4.30
C LEU A 47 -10.21 -6.88 3.93
N ALA A 48 -9.75 -7.73 3.02
CA ALA A 48 -10.47 -8.94 2.66
C ALA A 48 -10.59 -9.92 3.85
N ALA A 49 -9.50 -10.11 4.60
CA ALA A 49 -9.49 -11.00 5.77
C ALA A 49 -10.34 -10.45 6.94
N ASN A 50 -10.38 -9.13 7.12
CA ASN A 50 -11.06 -8.48 8.24
C ASN A 50 -12.47 -7.99 7.88
N ARG A 51 -12.98 -8.29 6.67
CA ARG A 51 -14.28 -7.80 6.20
C ARG A 51 -15.42 -8.19 7.13
N GLY A 52 -15.40 -9.41 7.67
CA GLY A 52 -16.39 -9.87 8.67
C GLY A 52 -16.32 -9.08 9.97
N ALA A 53 -15.14 -9.02 10.60
CA ALA A 53 -14.94 -8.27 11.84
C ALA A 53 -15.27 -6.77 11.69
N LEU A 54 -14.97 -6.18 10.54
CA LEU A 54 -15.35 -4.79 10.23
C LEU A 54 -16.87 -4.64 10.08
N ALA A 55 -17.56 -5.60 9.47
CA ALA A 55 -19.01 -5.57 9.37
C ALA A 55 -19.67 -5.69 10.75
N ASP A 56 -19.20 -6.61 11.58
CA ASP A 56 -19.70 -6.79 12.96
C ASP A 56 -19.46 -5.55 13.81
N ALA A 57 -18.26 -4.95 13.73
CA ALA A 57 -17.94 -3.71 14.41
C ALA A 57 -18.80 -2.54 13.92
N ASN A 58 -19.04 -2.43 12.62
CA ASN A 58 -19.90 -1.39 12.04
C ASN A 58 -21.35 -1.57 12.49
N ALA A 59 -21.87 -2.80 12.52
CA ALA A 59 -23.22 -3.10 13.01
C ALA A 59 -23.36 -2.72 14.50
N PHE A 60 -22.38 -3.10 15.32
CA PHE A 60 -22.34 -2.73 16.73
C PHE A 60 -22.35 -1.22 16.95
N LEU A 61 -21.55 -0.48 16.17
CA LEU A 61 -21.52 1.00 16.22
C LEU A 61 -22.83 1.62 15.73
N ALA A 62 -23.48 1.06 14.72
CA ALA A 62 -24.77 1.54 14.23
C ALA A 62 -25.88 1.35 15.28
N GLU A 63 -25.84 0.25 16.03
CA GLU A 63 -26.83 -0.05 17.07
C GLU A 63 -26.59 0.74 18.37
N ARG A 64 -25.32 0.91 18.77
CA ARG A 64 -24.98 1.48 20.09
C ARG A 64 -24.47 2.91 20.06
N GLY A 65 -24.16 3.45 18.89
CA GLY A 65 -23.49 4.74 18.74
C GLY A 65 -22.05 4.71 19.24
N LEU A 66 -21.32 5.82 19.04
CA LEU A 66 -19.99 6.01 19.63
C LEU A 66 -20.14 6.62 21.02
N TRP A 67 -19.31 6.18 21.96
CA TRP A 67 -19.28 6.78 23.31
C TRP A 67 -18.98 8.29 23.28
N SER A 68 -18.26 8.77 22.27
CA SER A 68 -17.91 10.17 22.08
C SER A 68 -18.98 10.99 21.33
N ASP A 69 -20.10 10.39 20.90
CA ASP A 69 -21.13 11.14 20.15
C ASP A 69 -21.72 12.31 20.96
N GLY A 70 -21.77 12.21 22.28
CA GLY A 70 -22.17 13.30 23.17
C GLY A 70 -21.10 14.37 23.46
N GLN A 71 -19.87 14.20 22.94
CA GLN A 71 -18.73 15.09 23.21
C GLN A 71 -18.14 15.74 21.95
N ARG A 72 -18.77 15.59 20.79
CA ARG A 72 -18.35 16.29 19.57
C ARG A 72 -18.70 17.78 19.68
N GLN A 73 -17.69 18.62 19.90
CA GLN A 73 -17.79 20.09 19.75
C GLN A 73 -17.47 20.45 18.30
N PHE A 74 -18.37 21.20 17.64
CA PHE A 74 -18.23 21.68 16.26
C PHE A 74 -17.36 22.92 16.19
#